data_AF-A0A1I3FPM2-F1
#
_entry.id   AF-A0A1I3FPM2-F1
#
_cell.length_a   1.000
_cell.length_b   1.000
_cell.length_c   1.000
_cell.angle_alpha   90.00
_cell.angle_beta   90.00
_cell.angle_gamma   90.00
#
_symmetry.space_group_name_H-M   'P 1'
#
loop_
_entity.id
_entity.type
_entity.pdbx_description
1 polymer ?
#
loop_
_entity_poly.entity_id
_entity_poly.type
_entity_poly.pdbx_seq_one_letter_code
_entity_poly.pdbx_strand_id
1 'polypeptide(L)'
;MRHAAAVAEGLHQPVSASAHRALRRAVLDHASHEHRRIFEPLLHVGVPGGEVAVLGLRRGEHTDHGLRCDLVAALVRRALRPGPPPLVWLTRSGDLEPEDVDLAWLAAARAAYAEAGLALTMVVVTRQGWRDPRSGATHRWQRLRGR
;
A
#
# COMPACT_ATOMS: atom_id res chain seq x y z
N MET A 1 -16.56 -5.37 28.15
CA MET A 1 -16.10 -5.44 26.76
C MET A 1 -17.03 -4.60 25.89
N ARG A 2 -16.64 -3.36 25.53
CA ARG A 2 -17.39 -2.56 24.56
C ARG A 2 -17.14 -3.15 23.18
N HIS A 3 -18.18 -3.64 22.52
CA HIS A 3 -18.17 -3.85 21.08
C HIS A 3 -17.94 -2.48 20.43
N ALA A 4 -16.70 -2.20 20.04
CA ALA A 4 -16.44 -1.15 19.07
C ALA A 4 -17.21 -1.53 17.81
N ALA A 5 -18.21 -0.73 17.43
CA ALA A 5 -18.84 -0.84 16.13
C ALA A 5 -17.71 -0.95 15.09
N ALA A 6 -17.74 -1.99 14.26
CA ALA A 6 -16.73 -2.23 13.24
C ALA A 6 -16.66 -0.97 12.35
N VAL A 7 -15.66 -0.12 12.61
CA VAL A 7 -15.34 0.98 11.73
C VAL A 7 -15.01 0.32 10.40
N ALA A 8 -15.73 0.69 9.34
CA ALA A 8 -15.47 0.15 8.01
C ALA A 8 -13.98 0.33 7.69
N GLU A 9 -13.26 -0.79 7.60
CA GLU A 9 -11.81 -0.74 7.55
C GLU A 9 -11.34 -0.62 6.09
N GLY A 10 -10.51 0.38 5.81
CA GLY A 10 -10.01 0.67 4.46
C GLY A 10 -10.51 2.01 3.91
N LEU A 11 -10.08 2.35 2.70
CA LEU A 11 -10.52 3.52 1.97
C LEU A 11 -11.92 3.29 1.42
N HIS A 12 -12.82 4.25 1.60
CA HIS A 12 -14.15 4.19 1.00
C HIS A 12 -14.35 5.38 0.06
N GLN A 13 -15.20 5.19 -0.96
CA GLN A 13 -15.57 6.29 -1.83
C GLN A 13 -16.66 7.15 -1.19
N PRO A 14 -16.62 8.49 -1.34
CA PRO A 14 -15.54 9.26 -1.97
C PRO A 14 -14.28 9.32 -1.09
N VAL A 15 -13.10 9.17 -1.71
CA VAL A 15 -11.83 9.36 -0.99
C VAL A 15 -11.57 10.83 -0.70
N SER A 16 -10.96 11.12 0.45
CA SER A 16 -10.60 12.50 0.80
C SER A 16 -9.63 13.12 -0.23
N ALA A 17 -9.65 14.44 -0.39
CA ALA A 17 -8.78 15.13 -1.33
C ALA A 17 -7.28 14.92 -1.03
N SER A 18 -6.90 14.82 0.26
CA SER A 18 -5.52 14.52 0.67
C SER A 18 -5.12 13.10 0.30
N ALA A 19 -5.97 12.10 0.58
CA ALA A 19 -5.73 10.71 0.18
C ALA A 19 -5.66 10.58 -1.34
N HIS A 20 -6.57 11.21 -2.07
CA HIS A 20 -6.56 11.21 -3.55
C HIS A 20 -5.24 11.77 -4.10
N ARG A 21 -4.74 12.89 -3.56
CA ARG A 21 -3.45 13.48 -4.00
C ARG A 21 -2.27 12.55 -3.70
N ALA A 22 -2.20 11.98 -2.50
CA ALA A 22 -1.13 11.05 -2.13
C ALA A 22 -1.13 9.79 -3.02
N LEU A 23 -2.30 9.18 -3.23
CA LEU A 23 -2.44 7.99 -4.07
C LEU A 23 -2.14 8.29 -5.54
N ARG A 24 -2.59 9.45 -6.05
CA ARG A 24 -2.21 9.91 -7.40
C ARG A 24 -0.70 10.07 -7.52
N ARG A 25 -0.02 10.57 -6.48
CA ARG A 25 1.44 10.71 -6.48
C ARG A 25 2.15 9.36 -6.52
N ALA A 26 1.71 8.39 -5.72
CA ALA A 26 2.25 7.03 -5.75
C ALA A 26 2.13 6.38 -7.14
N VAL A 27 0.97 6.51 -7.78
CA VAL A 27 0.75 6.01 -9.16
C VAL A 27 1.64 6.72 -10.16
N LEU A 28 1.78 8.05 -10.04
CA LEU A 28 2.64 8.84 -10.94
C LEU A 28 4.12 8.44 -10.79
N ASP A 29 4.61 8.38 -9.56
CA ASP A 29 5.99 7.96 -9.28
C ASP A 29 6.25 6.55 -9.82
N HIS A 30 5.31 5.62 -9.62
CA HIS A 30 5.45 4.27 -10.16
C HIS A 30 5.45 4.25 -11.70
N ALA A 31 4.49 4.95 -12.33
CA ALA A 31 4.37 5.00 -13.78
C ALA A 31 5.56 5.70 -14.47
N SER A 32 6.21 6.64 -13.79
CA SER A 32 7.38 7.37 -14.29
C SER A 32 8.70 6.63 -14.13
N HIS A 33 8.84 5.75 -13.14
CA HIS A 33 10.11 5.04 -12.91
C HIS A 33 10.11 3.61 -13.47
N GLU A 34 8.97 2.92 -13.48
CA GLU A 34 8.91 1.52 -13.92
C GLU A 34 8.46 1.39 -15.37
N HIS A 35 9.44 1.13 -16.24
CA HIS A 35 9.26 1.02 -17.69
C HIS A 35 9.08 -0.41 -18.17
N ARG A 36 9.45 -1.41 -17.36
CA ARG A 36 9.37 -2.82 -17.74
C ARG A 36 7.93 -3.30 -17.68
N ARG A 37 7.60 -4.23 -18.58
CA ARG A 37 6.27 -4.85 -18.62
C ARG A 37 6.04 -5.79 -17.45
N ILE A 38 7.10 -6.48 -17.02
CA ILE A 38 7.09 -7.46 -15.93
C ILE A 38 8.25 -7.10 -15.01
N PHE A 39 7.98 -6.99 -13.72
CA PHE A 39 8.95 -6.65 -12.69
C PHE A 39 8.52 -7.28 -11.36
N GLU A 40 9.45 -7.29 -10.41
CA GLU A 40 9.21 -7.78 -9.06
C GLU A 40 8.35 -6.77 -8.28
N PRO A 41 7.32 -7.22 -7.53
CA PRO A 41 6.56 -6.33 -6.69
C PRO A 41 7.46 -5.63 -5.66
N LEU A 42 7.14 -4.38 -5.33
CA LEU A 42 7.82 -3.62 -4.29
C LEU A 42 6.81 -3.19 -3.23
N LEU A 43 7.13 -3.42 -1.97
CA LEU A 43 6.38 -2.92 -0.83
C LEU A 43 7.00 -1.60 -0.38
N HIS A 44 6.16 -0.58 -0.25
CA HIS A 44 6.55 0.75 0.17
C HIS A 44 5.83 1.11 1.47
N VAL A 45 6.53 1.78 2.38
CA VAL A 45 5.96 2.32 3.62
C VAL A 45 6.46 3.75 3.82
N GLY A 46 5.53 4.70 3.91
CA GLY A 46 5.87 6.11 4.11
C GLY A 46 4.84 7.08 3.56
N VAL A 47 5.32 8.21 3.00
CA VAL A 47 4.47 9.26 2.43
C VAL A 47 4.74 9.36 0.92
N PRO A 48 3.75 9.15 0.03
CA PRO A 48 3.95 9.34 -1.40
C PRO A 48 4.49 10.73 -1.77
N GLY A 49 5.57 10.79 -2.54
CA GLY A 49 6.30 12.03 -2.87
C GLY A 49 7.18 12.57 -1.74
N GLY A 50 7.26 11.88 -0.60
CA GLY A 50 8.14 12.19 0.53
C GLY A 50 9.10 11.05 0.83
N GLU A 51 9.43 10.86 2.11
CA GLU A 51 10.30 9.78 2.56
C GLU A 51 9.57 8.43 2.53
N VAL A 52 10.22 7.42 1.94
CA VAL A 52 9.65 6.08 1.73
C VAL A 52 10.70 5.03 2.02
N ALA A 53 10.35 4.04 2.85
CA ALA A 53 11.10 2.81 2.98
C ALA A 53 10.57 1.79 1.96
N VAL A 54 11.45 1.15 1.19
CA VAL A 54 11.08 0.24 0.09
C VAL A 54 11.71 -1.14 0.32
N LEU A 55 10.92 -2.18 0.11
CA LEU A 55 11.33 -3.58 0.14
C LEU A 55 10.97 -4.25 -1.20
N GLY A 56 11.95 -4.86 -1.85
CA GLY A 56 11.71 -5.67 -3.04
C GLY A 56 11.24 -7.07 -2.68
N LEU A 57 10.20 -7.56 -3.36
CA LEU A 57 9.62 -8.88 -3.16
C LEU A 57 10.04 -9.79 -4.31
N ARG A 58 11.05 -10.62 -4.11
CA ARG A 58 11.56 -11.49 -5.18
C ARG A 58 10.60 -12.64 -5.44
N ARG A 59 10.25 -12.90 -6.70
CA ARG A 59 9.54 -14.12 -7.10
C ARG A 59 10.31 -15.37 -6.64
N GLY A 60 9.56 -16.31 -6.06
CA GLY A 60 10.11 -17.56 -5.51
C GLY A 60 10.74 -17.44 -4.13
N GLU A 61 10.88 -16.22 -3.57
CA GLU A 61 11.28 -16.05 -2.18
C GLU A 61 10.11 -16.41 -1.26
N HIS A 62 10.26 -17.52 -0.55
CA HIS A 62 9.26 -17.96 0.43
C HIS A 62 9.39 -17.12 1.69
N THR A 63 8.46 -16.18 1.84
CA THR A 63 8.22 -15.50 3.11
C THR A 63 7.00 -16.15 3.78
N ASP A 64 7.10 -16.49 5.06
CA ASP A 64 5.92 -16.88 5.84
C ASP A 64 5.19 -15.62 6.35
N HIS A 65 4.08 -15.81 7.06
CA HIS A 65 3.32 -14.68 7.59
C HIS A 65 4.09 -13.89 8.64
N GLY A 66 4.81 -14.57 9.55
CA GLY A 66 5.55 -13.92 10.63
C GLY A 66 6.67 -13.04 10.11
N LEU A 67 7.47 -13.53 9.16
CA LEU A 67 8.53 -12.74 8.53
C LEU A 67 7.96 -11.51 7.82
N ARG A 68 6.80 -11.62 7.15
CA ARG A 68 6.15 -10.45 6.55
C ARG A 68 5.74 -9.43 7.60
N CYS A 69 5.20 -9.86 8.75
CA CYS A 69 4.87 -8.96 9.86
C CYS A 69 6.11 -8.22 10.36
N ASP A 70 7.22 -8.94 10.59
CA ASP A 70 8.49 -8.35 11.05
C ASP A 70 9.05 -7.34 10.06
N LEU A 71 9.01 -7.67 8.76
CA LEU A 71 9.45 -6.78 7.69
C LEU A 71 8.59 -5.51 7.64
N VAL A 72 7.25 -5.63 7.70
CA VAL A 72 6.37 -4.46 7.76
C VAL A 72 6.65 -3.63 9.01
N ALA A 73 6.74 -4.26 10.18
CA ALA A 73 7.01 -3.57 11.43
C ALA A 73 8.34 -2.81 11.38
N ALA A 74 9.38 -3.39 10.78
CA ALA A 74 10.67 -2.71 10.58
C ALA A 74 10.55 -1.49 9.64
N LEU A 75 9.84 -1.63 8.52
CA LEU A 75 9.61 -0.52 7.58
C LEU A 75 8.76 0.59 8.22
N VAL A 76 7.73 0.23 8.98
CA VAL A 76 6.88 1.18 9.74
C VAL A 76 7.72 1.95 10.74
N ARG A 77 8.53 1.27 11.57
CA ARG A 77 9.42 1.93 12.54
C ARG A 77 10.36 2.93 11.86
N ARG A 78 10.89 2.58 10.68
CA ARG A 78 11.76 3.46 9.90
C ARG A 78 11.02 4.67 9.33
N ALA A 79 9.78 4.49 8.89
CA ALA A 79 8.97 5.52 8.25
C ALA A 79 8.13 6.37 9.23
N LEU A 80 7.99 5.95 10.49
CA LEU A 80 7.15 6.63 11.47
C LEU A 80 7.70 8.02 11.79
N ARG A 81 6.84 9.02 11.71
CA ARG A 81 7.12 10.43 12.04
C ARG A 81 5.92 11.00 12.81
N PRO A 82 6.07 12.14 13.52
CA PRO A 82 4.93 12.84 14.07
C PRO A 82 3.90 13.17 12.97
N GLY A 83 2.64 12.77 13.16
CA GLY A 83 1.56 12.96 12.17
C GLY A 83 0.74 11.68 11.93
N PRO A 84 0.04 11.59 10.78
CA PRO A 84 -0.71 10.40 10.40
C PRO A 84 0.20 9.17 10.26
N PRO A 85 -0.34 7.95 10.49
CA PRO A 85 0.39 6.71 10.22
C PRO A 85 0.90 6.65 8.76
N PRO A 86 2.09 6.07 8.51
CA PRO A 86 2.59 5.93 7.16
C PRO A 86 1.64 5.07 6.31
N LEU A 87 1.54 5.39 5.02
CA LEU A 87 0.79 4.58 4.05
C LEU A 87 1.62 3.34 3.70
N VAL A 88 0.96 2.19 3.53
CA VAL A 88 1.55 1.02 2.88
C VAL A 88 1.06 0.96 1.44
N TRP A 89 1.95 0.78 0.47
CA TRP A 89 1.50 0.45 -0.88
C TRP A 89 2.38 -0.59 -1.55
N LEU A 90 1.74 -1.49 -2.29
CA LEU A 90 2.41 -2.50 -3.08
C LEU A 90 2.37 -2.10 -4.55
N THR A 91 3.53 -1.86 -5.18
CA THR A 91 3.60 -1.68 -6.63
C THR A 91 3.84 -3.00 -7.32
N ARG A 92 3.02 -3.37 -8.30
CA ARG A 92 3.22 -4.60 -9.10
C ARG A 92 2.81 -4.41 -10.56
N SER A 93 3.32 -5.29 -11.42
CA SER A 93 2.84 -5.44 -12.81
C SER A 93 1.46 -6.09 -12.82
N GLY A 94 0.70 -5.90 -13.89
CA GLY A 94 -0.64 -6.49 -14.03
C GLY A 94 -1.75 -5.45 -13.97
N ASP A 95 -2.97 -5.91 -13.77
CA ASP A 95 -4.15 -5.07 -13.54
C ASP A 95 -4.38 -4.83 -12.04
N LEU A 96 -5.48 -4.14 -11.71
CA LEU A 96 -5.83 -3.82 -10.33
C LEU A 96 -6.64 -4.92 -9.63
N GLU A 97 -6.88 -6.07 -10.26
CA GLU A 97 -7.59 -7.15 -9.60
C GLU A 97 -6.73 -7.73 -8.47
N PRO A 98 -7.31 -8.08 -7.31
CA PRO A 98 -6.55 -8.62 -6.19
C PRO A 98 -5.80 -9.90 -6.59
N GLU A 99 -4.53 -9.96 -6.24
CA GLU A 99 -3.70 -11.16 -6.34
C GLU A 99 -3.36 -11.68 -4.93
N ASP A 100 -2.98 -12.96 -4.82
CA ASP A 100 -2.62 -13.59 -3.54
C ASP A 100 -1.51 -12.84 -2.80
N VAL A 101 -0.56 -12.26 -3.54
CA VAL A 101 0.50 -11.43 -2.98
C VAL A 101 -0.06 -10.19 -2.27
N ASP A 102 -1.12 -9.57 -2.82
CA ASP A 102 -1.75 -8.39 -2.24
C ASP A 102 -2.36 -8.75 -0.87
N LEU A 103 -3.08 -9.88 -0.81
CA LEU A 103 -3.76 -10.35 0.39
C LEU A 103 -2.78 -10.83 1.46
N ALA A 104 -1.70 -11.51 1.06
CA ALA A 104 -0.66 -11.97 1.98
C ALA A 104 0.03 -10.79 2.68
N TRP A 105 0.35 -9.73 1.94
CA TRP A 105 0.96 -8.52 2.51
C TRP A 105 -0.04 -7.65 3.25
N LEU A 106 -1.31 -7.62 2.84
CA LEU A 106 -2.38 -6.98 3.60
C LEU A 106 -2.54 -7.62 4.99
N ALA A 107 -2.57 -8.95 5.07
CA ALA A 107 -2.71 -9.66 6.33
C ALA A 107 -1.54 -9.32 7.28
N ALA A 108 -0.31 -9.36 6.77
CA ALA A 108 0.88 -9.02 7.55
C ALA A 108 0.90 -7.55 7.97
N ALA A 109 0.54 -6.63 7.08
CA ALA A 109 0.48 -5.21 7.40
C ALA A 109 -0.58 -4.90 8.45
N ARG A 110 -1.74 -5.58 8.41
CA ARG A 110 -2.78 -5.42 9.46
C ARG A 110 -2.26 -5.85 10.82
N ALA A 111 -1.60 -7.00 10.91
CA ALA A 111 -1.02 -7.48 12.16
C ALA A 111 0.02 -6.49 12.71
N ALA A 112 0.99 -6.10 11.89
CA ALA A 112 2.05 -5.17 12.29
C ALA A 112 1.50 -3.79 12.73
N TYR A 113 0.50 -3.25 12.03
CA TYR A 113 -0.12 -1.97 12.42
C TYR A 113 -0.96 -2.10 13.68
N ALA A 114 -1.70 -3.20 13.85
CA ALA A 114 -2.48 -3.45 15.05
C ALA A 114 -1.58 -3.57 16.29
N GLU A 115 -0.47 -4.29 16.18
CA GLU A 115 0.55 -4.39 17.25
C GLU A 115 1.16 -3.02 17.59
N ALA A 116 1.37 -2.16 16.59
CA ALA A 116 1.85 -0.80 16.79
C ALA A 116 0.76 0.19 17.27
N GLY A 117 -0.51 -0.23 17.39
CA GLY A 117 -1.63 0.64 17.73
C GLY A 117 -1.95 1.70 16.66
N LEU A 118 -1.63 1.43 15.39
CA LEU A 118 -1.80 2.33 14.26
C LEU A 118 -2.96 1.90 13.36
N ALA A 119 -3.64 2.88 12.76
CA ALA A 119 -4.62 2.62 11.71
C ALA A 119 -3.91 2.34 10.36
N LEU A 120 -4.16 1.17 9.78
CA LEU A 120 -3.60 0.80 8.47
C LEU A 120 -4.40 1.42 7.33
N THR A 121 -3.70 2.09 6.41
CA THR A 121 -4.14 2.26 5.02
C THR A 121 -3.17 1.50 4.13
N MET A 122 -3.68 0.57 3.32
CA MET A 122 -2.90 -0.16 2.34
C MET A 122 -3.58 -0.10 0.97
N VAL A 123 -2.80 0.13 -0.09
CA VAL A 123 -3.29 0.04 -1.47
C VAL A 123 -2.33 -0.77 -2.35
N VAL A 124 -2.89 -1.38 -3.38
CA VAL A 124 -2.13 -1.93 -4.51
C VAL A 124 -2.06 -0.85 -5.57
N VAL A 125 -0.89 -0.64 -6.14
CA VAL A 125 -0.60 0.37 -7.16
C VAL A 125 -0.08 -0.32 -8.41
N THR A 126 -0.70 -0.02 -9.55
CA THR A 126 -0.18 -0.34 -10.88
C THR A 126 0.09 0.95 -11.63
N ARG A 127 0.68 0.87 -12.82
CA ARG A 127 0.90 2.05 -13.67
C ARG A 127 -0.39 2.79 -14.06
N GLN A 128 -1.54 2.16 -13.89
CA GLN A 128 -2.83 2.67 -14.34
C GLN A 128 -3.69 3.20 -13.20
N GLY A 129 -3.35 2.88 -11.95
CA GLY A 129 -4.17 3.31 -10.82
C GLY A 129 -3.83 2.61 -9.51
N TRP A 130 -4.77 2.69 -8.57
CA TRP A 130 -4.66 2.06 -7.27
C TRP A 130 -5.97 1.39 -6.86
N ARG A 131 -5.89 0.40 -5.98
CA ARG A 131 -7.01 -0.28 -5.34
C ARG A 131 -6.71 -0.53 -3.87
N ASP A 132 -7.66 -0.28 -2.99
CA ASP A 132 -7.63 -0.79 -1.61
C ASP A 132 -8.06 -2.27 -1.62
N PRO A 133 -7.20 -3.23 -1.25
CA PRO A 133 -7.53 -4.65 -1.25
C PRO A 133 -8.71 -5.01 -0.33
N ARG A 134 -8.97 -4.25 0.74
CA ARG A 134 -10.00 -4.53 1.76
C ARG A 134 -11.38 -4.10 1.32
N SER A 135 -11.51 -2.85 0.88
CA SER A 135 -12.81 -2.23 0.59
C SER A 135 -13.22 -2.35 -0.87
N GLY A 136 -12.27 -2.64 -1.76
CA GLY A 136 -12.48 -2.57 -3.21
C GLY A 136 -12.48 -1.16 -3.79
N ALA A 137 -12.29 -0.13 -2.96
CA ALA A 137 -12.17 1.23 -3.47
C ALA A 137 -11.01 1.30 -4.45
N THR A 138 -11.26 1.88 -5.62
CA THR A 138 -10.29 1.91 -6.72
C THR A 138 -10.36 3.23 -7.44
N HIS A 139 -9.27 3.59 -8.12
CA HIS A 139 -9.26 4.67 -9.09
C HIS A 139 -8.26 4.37 -10.20
N ARG A 140 -8.71 4.50 -11.45
CA ARG A 140 -7.90 4.29 -12.66
C ARG A 140 -7.80 5.57 -13.47
N TRP A 141 -6.62 5.85 -14.00
CA TRP A 141 -6.38 6.95 -14.93
C TRP A 141 -6.14 6.39 -16.33
N GLN A 142 -6.87 6.91 -17.33
CA GLN A 142 -6.60 6.60 -18.74
C GLN A 142 -5.31 7.25 -19.24
N ARG A 143 -5.02 8.47 -18.78
CA ARG A 143 -3.78 9.20 -19.06
C ARG A 143 -3.35 9.96 -17.81
N LEU A 144 -2.29 9.50 -17.17
CA LEU A 144 -1.69 10.20 -16.05
C LEU A 144 -0.63 11.17 -16.58
N ARG A 145 -0.82 12.47 -16.32
CA ARG A 145 0.15 13.52 -16.70
C ARG A 145 0.83 14.05 -15.43
N GLY A 146 2.15 14.21 -15.50
CA GLY A 146 2.89 15.03 -14.54
C GLY A 146 2.37 16.46 -14.64
N ARG A 147 2.01 17.06 -13.50
CA ARG A 147 1.84 18.50 -13.38
C ARG A 147 2.93 18.97 -12.43
#